data_AF-A0A7J4QDW5-F1
#
_entry.id   AF-A0A7J4QDW5-F1
#
_cell.length_a   1.000
_cell.length_b   1.000
_cell.length_c   1.000
_cell.angle_alpha   90.00
_cell.angle_beta   90.00
_cell.angle_gamma   90.00
#
_symmetry.space_group_name_H-M   'P 1'
#
loop_
_entity.id
_entity.type
_entity.pdbx_description
1 polymer ?
#
loop_
_entity_poly.entity_id
_entity_poly.type
_entity_poly.pdbx_seq_one_letter_code
_entity_poly.pdbx_strand_id
1 'polypeptide(L)'
;MNCRKTMAGALDAAVLGIFRRARYHQELGDRYMAYANGMLPKAFGNCYRAFLEGQLKNYKNLAYLQVQGQTLLIDMDIIGVDIEANGQKTNQAAFATGLLWYSIKLLDNIIDENNLKGNELADFLHAAQESWASGKTMHGTSEKEHVINATACVLNSGYAGRPDGYMRALTELCDAELGYIYSKRGQKVEHAKAVGKTSAELTIRLVEQYMPGYPYGCEEFLIEQGITGKLFDDFKDRRIDREQGGGYEESEIRGLAAQGLRHFYRHFKALPSFRARWRNFNFIVLASLFHAKELLRTKEKS
;
A
#
# COMPACT_ATOMS: atom_id res chain seq x y z
N MET A 1 -18.52 21.68 22.81
CA MET A 1 -17.60 20.54 22.60
C MET A 1 -18.22 19.15 22.77
N ASN A 2 -19.25 18.92 23.61
CA ASN A 2 -19.82 17.59 23.85
C ASN A 2 -20.76 17.03 22.76
N CYS A 3 -21.40 17.86 21.94
CA CYS A 3 -22.35 17.41 20.91
C CYS A 3 -21.67 16.78 19.65
N ARG A 4 -20.34 16.93 19.52
CA ARG A 4 -19.59 16.52 18.31
C ARG A 4 -18.94 15.14 18.44
N LYS A 5 -18.45 14.79 19.63
CA LYS A 5 -18.04 13.42 19.97
C LYS A 5 -19.23 12.45 19.86
N THR A 6 -20.44 12.92 20.17
CA THR A 6 -21.67 12.13 20.05
C THR A 6 -22.09 11.92 18.60
N MET A 7 -21.91 12.87 17.67
CA MET A 7 -22.26 12.65 16.26
C MET A 7 -21.32 11.66 15.55
N ALA A 8 -20.00 11.79 15.73
CA ALA A 8 -19.04 10.86 15.14
C ALA A 8 -19.20 9.44 15.72
N GLY A 9 -19.41 9.34 17.04
CA GLY A 9 -19.69 8.08 17.73
C GLY A 9 -21.05 7.48 17.39
N ALA A 10 -22.09 8.30 17.18
CA ALA A 10 -23.41 7.84 16.74
C ALA A 10 -23.38 7.35 15.28
N LEU A 11 -22.59 8.00 14.41
CA LEU A 11 -22.37 7.54 13.04
C LEU A 11 -21.60 6.21 13.02
N ASP A 12 -20.57 6.05 13.86
CA ASP A 12 -19.88 4.76 14.03
C ASP A 12 -20.84 3.68 14.54
N ALA A 13 -21.63 3.98 15.58
CA ALA A 13 -22.60 3.03 16.12
C ALA A 13 -23.70 2.66 15.11
N ALA A 14 -24.17 3.61 14.30
CA ALA A 14 -25.16 3.35 13.25
C ALA A 14 -24.57 2.50 12.12
N VAL A 15 -23.36 2.80 11.66
CA VAL A 15 -22.68 2.09 10.57
C VAL A 15 -22.26 0.68 11.03
N LEU A 16 -21.64 0.54 12.19
CA LEU A 16 -21.23 -0.75 12.75
C LEU A 16 -22.45 -1.58 13.18
N GLY A 17 -23.57 -0.93 13.54
CA GLY A 17 -24.85 -1.57 13.84
C GLY A 17 -25.58 -2.11 12.61
N ILE A 18 -25.50 -1.40 11.48
CA ILE A 18 -26.13 -1.79 10.20
C ILE A 18 -25.25 -2.79 9.44
N PHE A 19 -23.92 -2.62 9.48
CA PHE A 19 -22.97 -3.43 8.74
C PHE A 19 -22.15 -4.30 9.71
N ARG A 20 -22.71 -5.42 10.18
CA ARG A 20 -22.00 -6.40 11.04
C ARG A 20 -20.63 -6.81 10.47
N ARG A 21 -20.47 -6.77 9.15
CA ARG A 21 -19.20 -7.07 8.48
C ARG A 21 -18.16 -5.96 8.60
N ALA A 22 -18.56 -4.70 8.71
CA ALA A 22 -17.66 -3.59 8.98
C ALA A 22 -16.97 -3.74 10.35
N ARG A 23 -17.73 -4.18 11.37
CA ARG A 23 -17.16 -4.52 12.68
C ARG A 23 -16.14 -5.67 12.58
N TYR A 24 -16.46 -6.70 11.82
CA TYR A 24 -15.52 -7.81 11.57
C TYR A 24 -14.24 -7.32 10.88
N HIS A 25 -14.33 -6.45 9.87
CA HIS A 25 -13.15 -5.87 9.22
C HIS A 25 -12.32 -5.00 10.17
N GLN A 26 -12.96 -4.27 11.09
CA GLN A 26 -12.26 -3.55 12.15
C GLN A 26 -11.51 -4.51 13.09
N GLU A 27 -12.15 -5.59 13.53
CA GLU A 27 -11.55 -6.61 14.39
C GLU A 27 -10.37 -7.33 13.71
N LEU A 28 -10.46 -7.57 12.39
CA LEU A 28 -9.33 -8.06 11.59
C LEU A 28 -8.17 -7.05 11.58
N GLY A 29 -8.48 -5.77 11.41
CA GLY A 29 -7.49 -4.70 11.45
C GLY A 29 -6.72 -4.66 12.78
N ASP A 30 -7.44 -4.69 13.90
CA ASP A 30 -6.86 -4.67 15.24
C ASP A 30 -5.97 -5.91 15.51
N ARG A 31 -6.41 -7.10 15.07
CA ARG A 31 -5.61 -8.33 15.17
C ARG A 31 -4.33 -8.25 14.36
N TYR A 32 -4.40 -7.73 13.15
CA TYR A 32 -3.23 -7.52 12.32
C TYR A 32 -2.25 -6.55 12.97
N MET A 33 -2.73 -5.46 13.57
CA MET A 33 -1.87 -4.50 14.26
C MET A 33 -1.10 -5.14 15.41
N ALA A 34 -1.77 -5.99 16.21
CA ALA A 34 -1.09 -6.75 17.26
C ALA A 34 -0.02 -7.70 16.68
N TYR A 35 -0.35 -8.41 15.59
CA TYR A 35 0.59 -9.29 14.90
C TYR A 35 1.81 -8.51 14.36
N ALA A 36 1.57 -7.46 13.59
CA ALA A 36 2.60 -6.63 12.97
C ALA A 36 3.57 -6.06 14.01
N ASN A 37 3.06 -5.53 15.13
CA ASN A 37 3.90 -5.02 16.21
C ASN A 37 4.80 -6.09 16.83
N GLY A 38 4.31 -7.33 16.97
CA GLY A 38 5.14 -8.46 17.42
C GLY A 38 6.17 -8.92 16.38
N MET A 39 5.97 -8.57 15.12
CA MET A 39 6.81 -8.97 14.01
C MET A 39 7.91 -7.96 13.64
N LEU A 40 7.72 -6.67 13.93
CA LEU A 40 8.71 -5.63 13.65
C LEU A 40 10.14 -5.95 14.13
N PRO A 41 10.37 -6.43 15.37
CA PRO A 41 11.73 -6.76 15.81
C PRO A 41 12.40 -7.83 14.95
N LYS A 42 11.62 -8.83 14.50
CA LYS A 42 12.12 -9.92 13.66
C LYS A 42 12.37 -9.47 12.24
N ALA A 43 11.50 -8.60 11.71
CA ALA A 43 11.61 -8.08 10.36
C ALA A 43 12.83 -7.18 10.19
N PHE A 44 13.11 -6.31 11.16
CA PHE A 44 14.23 -5.36 11.07
C PHE A 44 15.54 -5.90 11.65
N GLY A 45 15.51 -7.01 12.40
CA GLY A 45 16.70 -7.69 12.92
C GLY A 45 17.68 -6.74 13.60
N ASN A 46 18.94 -6.75 13.15
CA ASN A 46 20.01 -5.89 13.69
C ASN A 46 19.76 -4.39 13.47
N CYS A 47 18.91 -4.04 12.52
CA CYS A 47 18.52 -2.66 12.23
C CYS A 47 17.33 -2.19 13.08
N TYR A 48 16.77 -3.04 13.95
CA TYR A 48 15.59 -2.70 14.73
C TYR A 48 15.82 -1.49 15.66
N ARG A 49 17.05 -1.30 16.15
CA ARG A 49 17.39 -0.10 16.92
C ARG A 49 17.34 1.17 16.07
N ALA A 50 17.97 1.14 14.89
CA ALA A 50 17.90 2.23 13.91
C ALA A 50 16.45 2.47 13.44
N PHE A 51 15.64 1.40 13.36
CA PHE A 51 14.21 1.51 13.16
C PHE A 51 13.57 2.36 14.26
N LEU A 52 13.72 1.98 15.53
CA LEU A 52 13.10 2.68 16.65
C LEU A 52 13.49 4.15 16.80
N GLU A 53 14.72 4.49 16.39
CA GLU A 53 15.36 5.79 16.63
C GLU A 53 15.37 6.72 15.39
N GLY A 54 15.03 6.24 14.19
CA GLY A 54 15.28 6.96 12.93
C GLY A 54 14.10 7.11 11.96
N GLN A 55 14.42 7.53 10.72
CA GLN A 55 13.47 7.74 9.59
C GLN A 55 12.59 6.51 9.29
N LEU A 56 13.08 5.33 9.65
CA LEU A 56 12.37 4.07 9.56
C LEU A 56 11.09 4.01 10.44
N LYS A 57 11.03 4.70 11.59
CA LYS A 57 9.79 4.78 12.40
C LYS A 57 8.87 5.92 12.00
N ASN A 58 9.18 6.68 10.94
CA ASN A 58 8.32 7.79 10.52
C ASN A 58 6.87 7.31 10.41
N TYR A 59 5.97 7.90 11.20
CA TYR A 59 4.58 7.44 11.33
C TYR A 59 3.86 7.42 9.98
N LYS A 60 4.22 8.32 9.06
CA LYS A 60 3.68 8.31 7.69
C LYS A 60 4.09 7.04 6.94
N ASN A 61 5.34 6.63 7.07
CA ASN A 61 5.85 5.41 6.41
C ASN A 61 5.25 4.17 7.06
N LEU A 62 5.16 4.12 8.40
CA LEU A 62 4.52 3.01 9.11
C LEU A 62 3.06 2.80 8.72
N ALA A 63 2.34 3.86 8.34
CA ALA A 63 0.99 3.73 7.82
C ALA A 63 0.94 2.84 6.57
N TYR A 64 1.96 2.83 5.70
CA TYR A 64 2.00 1.95 4.53
C TYR A 64 2.14 0.49 4.90
N LEU A 65 2.91 0.17 5.96
CA LEU A 65 2.92 -1.19 6.50
C LEU A 65 1.54 -1.57 7.02
N GLN A 66 0.98 -0.70 7.84
CA GLN A 66 -0.22 -0.99 8.62
C GLN A 66 -1.46 -1.08 7.74
N VAL A 67 -1.70 -0.07 6.90
CA VAL A 67 -2.91 0.04 6.08
C VAL A 67 -2.91 -1.03 4.99
N GLN A 68 -1.77 -1.29 4.34
CA GLN A 68 -1.72 -2.24 3.23
C GLN A 68 -1.87 -3.69 3.72
N GLY A 69 -1.29 -4.03 4.87
CA GLY A 69 -1.51 -5.35 5.47
C GLY A 69 -2.96 -5.57 5.92
N GLN A 70 -3.60 -4.55 6.53
CA GLN A 70 -5.02 -4.63 6.87
C GLN A 70 -5.91 -4.76 5.63
N THR A 71 -5.61 -3.98 4.59
CA THR A 71 -6.33 -4.02 3.31
C THR A 71 -6.25 -5.41 2.70
N LEU A 72 -5.07 -6.04 2.71
CA LEU A 72 -4.94 -7.40 2.18
C LEU A 72 -5.81 -8.43 2.94
N LEU A 73 -5.88 -8.36 4.27
CA LEU A 73 -6.76 -9.27 5.03
C LEU A 73 -8.23 -9.07 4.69
N ILE A 74 -8.63 -7.83 4.44
CA ILE A 74 -9.99 -7.50 4.02
C ILE A 74 -10.24 -8.01 2.60
N ASP A 75 -9.30 -7.83 1.68
CA ASP A 75 -9.39 -8.35 0.31
C ASP A 75 -9.51 -9.87 0.31
N MET A 76 -8.71 -10.56 1.13
CA MET A 76 -8.79 -11.99 1.36
C MET A 76 -10.18 -12.42 1.90
N ASP A 77 -10.77 -11.66 2.82
CA ASP A 77 -12.13 -11.91 3.28
C ASP A 77 -13.18 -11.72 2.17
N ILE A 78 -13.03 -10.66 1.36
CA ILE A 78 -13.93 -10.32 0.25
C ILE A 78 -14.02 -11.50 -0.73
N ILE A 79 -12.87 -12.02 -1.14
CA ILE A 79 -12.77 -13.15 -2.08
C ILE A 79 -13.12 -14.50 -1.45
N GLY A 80 -13.29 -14.55 -0.13
CA GLY A 80 -13.77 -15.71 0.60
C GLY A 80 -12.69 -16.67 1.10
N VAL A 81 -11.47 -16.19 1.29
CA VAL A 81 -10.46 -16.92 2.08
C VAL A 81 -10.95 -17.03 3.52
N ASP A 82 -10.89 -18.24 4.07
CA ASP A 82 -11.14 -18.45 5.50
C ASP A 82 -9.94 -17.97 6.31
N ILE A 83 -10.03 -16.73 6.80
CA ILE A 83 -8.98 -16.07 7.57
C ILE A 83 -8.69 -16.80 8.88
N GLU A 84 -9.70 -17.38 9.54
CA GLU A 84 -9.47 -18.07 10.82
C GLU A 84 -8.77 -19.40 10.61
N ALA A 85 -9.24 -20.20 9.64
CA ALA A 85 -8.63 -21.49 9.33
C ALA A 85 -7.18 -21.33 8.81
N ASN A 86 -6.87 -20.21 8.16
CA ASN A 86 -5.54 -19.92 7.60
C ASN A 86 -4.76 -18.88 8.41
N GLY A 87 -5.14 -18.58 9.65
CA GLY A 87 -4.74 -17.37 10.38
C GLY A 87 -3.25 -17.06 10.41
N GLN A 88 -2.38 -18.07 10.50
CA GLN A 88 -0.94 -17.82 10.42
C GLN A 88 -0.51 -17.37 9.02
N LYS A 89 -0.93 -18.08 7.96
CA LYS A 89 -0.54 -17.80 6.57
C LYS A 89 -1.08 -16.46 6.08
N THR A 90 -2.34 -16.14 6.40
CA THR A 90 -2.97 -14.87 6.03
C THR A 90 -2.29 -13.68 6.71
N ASN A 91 -1.95 -13.79 8.01
CA ASN A 91 -1.18 -12.76 8.71
C ASN A 91 0.25 -12.61 8.15
N GLN A 92 0.91 -13.71 7.78
CA GLN A 92 2.23 -13.66 7.16
C GLN A 92 2.19 -12.96 5.80
N ALA A 93 1.23 -13.31 4.94
CA ALA A 93 1.02 -12.66 3.64
C ALA A 93 0.69 -11.17 3.80
N ALA A 94 -0.19 -10.82 4.74
CA ALA A 94 -0.56 -9.45 5.05
C ALA A 94 0.63 -8.63 5.55
N PHE A 95 1.47 -9.21 6.41
CA PHE A 95 2.66 -8.54 6.90
C PHE A 95 3.72 -8.37 5.81
N ALA A 96 3.96 -9.39 4.98
CA ALA A 96 4.86 -9.29 3.84
C ALA A 96 4.41 -8.22 2.83
N THR A 97 3.11 -8.13 2.55
CA THR A 97 2.53 -7.09 1.70
C THR A 97 2.70 -5.71 2.33
N GLY A 98 2.41 -5.55 3.62
CA GLY A 98 2.68 -4.31 4.35
C GLY A 98 4.16 -3.90 4.27
N LEU A 99 5.09 -4.84 4.45
CA LEU A 99 6.52 -4.58 4.30
C LEU A 99 6.90 -4.16 2.88
N LEU A 100 6.34 -4.77 1.84
CA LEU A 100 6.53 -4.34 0.45
C LEU A 100 6.18 -2.86 0.29
N TRP A 101 4.97 -2.46 0.67
CA TRP A 101 4.52 -1.07 0.51
C TRP A 101 5.26 -0.07 1.40
N TYR A 102 5.65 -0.49 2.60
CA TYR A 102 6.54 0.29 3.45
C TYR A 102 7.90 0.53 2.78
N SER A 103 8.47 -0.49 2.12
CA SER A 103 9.74 -0.36 1.38
C SER A 103 9.62 0.61 0.23
N ILE A 104 8.55 0.47 -0.55
CA ILE A 104 8.26 1.33 -1.69
C ILE A 104 8.16 2.77 -1.22
N LYS A 105 7.43 3.04 -0.13
CA LYS A 105 7.30 4.41 0.36
C LYS A 105 8.62 4.97 0.89
N LEU A 106 9.46 4.15 1.52
CA LEU A 106 10.80 4.58 1.89
C LEU A 106 11.58 4.97 0.64
N LEU A 107 11.62 4.12 -0.38
CA LEU A 107 12.31 4.37 -1.65
C LEU A 107 11.81 5.64 -2.33
N ASP A 108 10.49 5.85 -2.36
CA ASP A 108 9.86 7.04 -2.91
C ASP A 108 10.34 8.31 -2.20
N ASN A 109 10.30 8.35 -0.86
CA ASN A 109 10.82 9.48 -0.10
C ASN A 109 12.31 9.70 -0.36
N ILE A 110 13.09 8.63 -0.50
CA ILE A 110 14.53 8.70 -0.78
C ILE A 110 14.79 9.35 -2.14
N ILE A 111 14.04 8.92 -3.16
CA ILE A 111 14.14 9.46 -4.53
C ILE A 111 13.80 10.94 -4.51
N ASP A 112 12.71 11.32 -3.84
CA ASP A 112 12.25 12.70 -3.73
C ASP A 112 13.25 13.58 -2.97
N GLU A 113 13.73 13.14 -1.80
CA GLU A 113 14.66 13.91 -0.96
C GLU A 113 16.03 14.09 -1.62
N ASN A 114 16.48 13.13 -2.43
CA ASN A 114 17.78 13.15 -3.08
C ASN A 114 17.72 13.57 -4.56
N ASN A 115 16.53 13.84 -5.10
CA ASN A 115 16.30 14.20 -6.50
C ASN A 115 17.01 13.26 -7.49
N LEU A 116 17.00 11.95 -7.18
CA LEU A 116 17.75 10.94 -7.95
C LEU A 116 17.14 10.78 -9.35
N LYS A 117 17.98 10.80 -10.39
CA LYS A 117 17.55 10.65 -11.78
C LYS A 117 17.92 9.28 -12.32
N GLY A 118 16.95 8.55 -12.90
CA GLY A 118 17.12 7.36 -13.75
C GLY A 118 18.28 6.43 -13.37
N ASN A 119 19.45 6.61 -13.99
CA ASN A 119 20.66 5.82 -13.78
C ASN A 119 21.13 5.81 -12.31
N GLU A 120 20.95 6.90 -11.57
CA GLU A 120 21.33 7.01 -10.15
C GLU A 120 20.45 6.12 -9.24
N LEU A 121 19.20 5.86 -9.64
CA LEU A 121 18.31 4.95 -8.92
C LEU A 121 18.70 3.48 -9.17
N ALA A 122 19.07 3.12 -10.39
CA ALA A 122 19.53 1.78 -10.69
C ALA A 122 20.82 1.43 -9.92
N ASP A 123 21.78 2.34 -9.90
CA ASP A 123 23.01 2.20 -9.11
C ASP A 123 22.73 2.11 -7.60
N PHE A 124 21.76 2.91 -7.12
CA PHE A 124 21.32 2.88 -5.74
C PHE A 124 20.71 1.52 -5.35
N LEU A 125 19.79 1.00 -6.16
CA LEU A 125 19.14 -0.29 -5.92
C LEU A 125 20.15 -1.44 -5.99
N HIS A 126 21.12 -1.36 -6.91
CA HIS A 126 22.21 -2.34 -7.01
C HIS A 126 23.08 -2.32 -5.74
N ALA A 127 23.46 -1.14 -5.24
CA ALA A 127 24.22 -1.01 -4.01
C ALA A 127 23.44 -1.54 -2.77
N ALA A 128 22.13 -1.30 -2.70
CA ALA A 128 21.26 -1.87 -1.67
C ALA A 128 21.19 -3.40 -1.75
N GLN A 129 21.16 -3.95 -2.97
CA GLN A 129 21.17 -5.39 -3.21
C GLN A 129 22.51 -6.03 -2.82
N GLU A 130 23.64 -5.38 -3.12
CA GLU A 130 24.97 -5.86 -2.72
C GLU A 130 25.16 -5.81 -1.20
N SER A 131 24.69 -4.75 -0.53
CA SER A 131 24.69 -4.65 0.93
C SER A 131 23.83 -5.75 1.56
N TRP A 132 22.67 -6.05 0.96
CA TRP A 132 21.82 -7.16 1.35
C TRP A 132 22.52 -8.53 1.18
N ALA A 133 23.04 -8.82 -0.02
CA ALA A 133 23.68 -10.10 -0.34
C ALA A 133 24.93 -10.38 0.51
N SER A 134 25.66 -9.34 0.88
CA SER A 134 26.87 -9.45 1.71
C SER A 134 26.58 -9.51 3.21
N GLY A 135 25.35 -9.20 3.65
CA GLY A 135 24.97 -9.10 5.06
C GLY A 135 25.70 -7.97 5.82
N LYS A 136 26.45 -7.12 5.10
CA LYS A 136 27.22 -6.01 5.67
C LYS A 136 26.39 -4.75 5.51
N THR A 137 25.94 -4.19 6.64
CA THR A 137 25.56 -2.77 6.69
C THR A 137 26.76 -1.94 6.27
N MET A 138 26.59 -1.07 5.27
CA MET A 138 27.62 -0.12 4.89
C MET A 138 27.88 0.80 6.09
N HIS A 139 29.12 0.84 6.59
CA HIS A 139 29.51 1.72 7.71
C HIS A 139 29.74 3.15 7.21
N GLY A 140 28.73 3.69 6.54
CA GLY A 140 28.73 5.01 5.95
C GLY A 140 28.25 6.10 6.91
N THR A 141 28.81 7.30 6.77
CA THR A 141 28.37 8.50 7.50
C THR A 141 27.50 9.42 6.65
N SER A 142 27.30 9.10 5.37
CA SER A 142 26.44 9.89 4.49
C SER A 142 24.96 9.47 4.60
N GLU A 143 24.06 10.43 4.40
CA GLU A 143 22.61 10.20 4.37
C GLU A 143 22.23 9.14 3.34
N LYS A 144 22.87 9.16 2.17
CA LYS A 144 22.72 8.16 1.11
C LYS A 144 23.04 6.73 1.59
N GLU A 145 24.11 6.54 2.38
CA GLU A 145 24.48 5.22 2.89
C GLU A 145 23.55 4.74 4.01
N HIS A 146 23.08 5.63 4.88
CA HIS A 146 22.02 5.31 5.87
C HIS A 146 20.74 4.83 5.19
N VAL A 147 20.43 5.45 4.07
CA VAL A 147 19.27 5.17 3.23
C VAL A 147 19.42 3.84 2.46
N ILE A 148 20.60 3.55 1.91
CA ILE A 148 20.92 2.24 1.33
C ILE A 148 20.81 1.15 2.40
N ASN A 149 21.33 1.40 3.60
CA ASN A 149 21.20 0.47 4.72
C ASN A 149 19.75 0.28 5.14
N ALA A 150 18.95 1.35 5.26
CA ALA A 150 17.53 1.28 5.56
C ALA A 150 16.79 0.41 4.54
N THR A 151 17.07 0.63 3.26
CA THR A 151 16.54 -0.17 2.14
C THR A 151 16.99 -1.63 2.30
N ALA A 152 18.29 -1.90 2.41
CA ALA A 152 18.86 -3.23 2.59
C ALA A 152 18.33 -3.95 3.84
N CYS A 153 18.08 -3.26 4.95
CA CYS A 153 17.48 -3.84 6.16
C CYS A 153 16.03 -4.28 5.92
N VAL A 154 15.28 -3.53 5.12
CA VAL A 154 13.92 -3.92 4.76
C VAL A 154 13.93 -5.06 3.74
N LEU A 155 14.84 -5.02 2.77
CA LEU A 155 15.14 -6.12 1.84
C LEU A 155 15.59 -7.40 2.59
N ASN A 156 16.28 -7.24 3.72
CA ASN A 156 16.73 -8.32 4.60
C ASN A 156 15.65 -8.81 5.58
N SER A 157 14.45 -8.23 5.55
CA SER A 157 13.39 -8.72 6.41
C SER A 157 13.06 -10.15 5.99
N GLY A 158 13.25 -11.12 6.90
CA GLY A 158 13.06 -12.57 6.65
C GLY A 158 11.64 -12.99 6.28
N TYR A 159 10.79 -12.03 5.90
CA TYR A 159 9.41 -12.12 5.46
C TYR A 159 9.24 -11.79 3.98
N ALA A 160 10.32 -11.46 3.26
CA ALA A 160 10.35 -11.56 1.81
C ALA A 160 10.79 -12.98 1.44
N GLY A 161 9.84 -13.92 1.28
CA GLY A 161 10.17 -15.23 0.73
C GLY A 161 10.94 -15.09 -0.60
N ARG A 162 12.02 -15.86 -0.75
CA ARG A 162 12.99 -15.79 -1.87
C ARG A 162 13.39 -14.35 -2.25
N PRO A 163 14.51 -13.84 -1.71
CA PRO A 163 14.95 -12.45 -1.88
C PRO A 163 14.96 -11.94 -3.33
N ASP A 164 15.30 -12.79 -4.30
CA ASP A 164 15.32 -12.45 -5.72
C ASP A 164 13.94 -12.02 -6.26
N GLY A 165 12.86 -12.58 -5.71
CA GLY A 165 11.49 -12.23 -6.10
C GLY A 165 11.08 -10.85 -5.58
N TYR A 166 11.51 -10.49 -4.37
CA TYR A 166 11.19 -9.21 -3.74
C TYR A 166 11.99 -8.05 -4.35
N MET A 167 13.28 -8.27 -4.64
CA MET A 167 14.10 -7.29 -5.35
C MET A 167 13.56 -7.02 -6.75
N ARG A 168 13.25 -8.09 -7.50
CA ARG A 168 12.63 -7.96 -8.82
C ARG A 168 11.31 -7.20 -8.75
N ALA A 169 10.50 -7.47 -7.73
CA ALA A 169 9.26 -6.75 -7.50
C ALA A 169 9.47 -5.24 -7.32
N LEU A 170 10.44 -4.85 -6.49
CA LEU A 170 10.77 -3.45 -6.28
C LEU A 170 11.30 -2.80 -7.55
N THR A 171 12.16 -3.46 -8.32
CA THR A 171 12.66 -2.95 -9.60
C THR A 171 11.52 -2.75 -10.61
N GLU A 172 10.63 -3.75 -10.78
CA GLU A 172 9.49 -3.67 -11.71
C GLU A 172 8.56 -2.49 -11.36
N LEU A 173 8.35 -2.22 -10.07
CA LEU A 173 7.54 -1.08 -9.65
C LEU A 173 8.26 0.26 -9.81
N CYS A 174 9.55 0.32 -9.46
CA CYS A 174 10.36 1.52 -9.70
C CYS A 174 10.38 1.90 -11.18
N ASP A 175 10.55 0.93 -12.08
CA ASP A 175 10.51 1.19 -13.53
C ASP A 175 9.15 1.73 -13.98
N ALA A 176 8.06 1.21 -13.43
CA ALA A 176 6.71 1.70 -13.71
C ALA A 176 6.50 3.14 -13.19
N GLU A 177 6.96 3.44 -11.98
CA GLU A 177 6.88 4.79 -11.38
C GLU A 177 7.80 5.78 -12.11
N LEU A 178 9.00 5.39 -12.54
CA LEU A 178 9.86 6.24 -13.39
C LEU A 178 9.19 6.55 -14.73
N GLY A 179 8.59 5.54 -15.36
CA GLY A 179 7.80 5.73 -16.58
C GLY A 179 6.65 6.71 -16.34
N TYR A 180 6.02 6.64 -15.18
CA TYR A 180 4.98 7.57 -14.77
C TYR A 180 5.50 8.99 -14.54
N ILE A 181 6.56 9.17 -13.75
CA ILE A 181 7.19 10.46 -13.44
C ILE A 181 7.59 11.18 -14.72
N TYR A 182 8.29 10.49 -15.62
CA TYR A 182 8.82 11.06 -16.87
C TYR A 182 7.86 10.96 -18.06
N SER A 183 6.63 10.49 -17.84
CA SER A 183 5.63 10.40 -18.91
C SER A 183 5.33 11.75 -19.54
N LYS A 184 5.15 11.78 -20.86
CA LYS A 184 4.77 13.01 -21.56
C LYS A 184 3.32 13.35 -21.24
N ARG A 185 2.98 14.63 -21.42
CA ARG A 185 1.60 15.12 -21.35
C ARG A 185 0.65 14.23 -22.16
N GLY A 186 -0.47 13.84 -21.58
CA GLY A 186 -1.44 12.93 -22.18
C GLY A 186 -1.16 11.43 -21.98
N GLN A 187 0.01 11.04 -21.45
CA GLN A 187 0.35 9.64 -21.15
C GLN A 187 0.16 9.28 -19.67
N LYS A 188 -0.06 10.26 -18.79
CA LYS A 188 -0.14 10.09 -17.33
C LYS A 188 -1.13 9.00 -16.91
N VAL A 189 -2.33 8.98 -17.52
CA VAL A 189 -3.37 7.99 -17.19
C VAL A 189 -2.93 6.56 -17.52
N GLU A 190 -2.23 6.35 -18.64
CA GLU A 190 -1.75 5.02 -19.04
C GLU A 190 -0.67 4.52 -18.09
N HIS A 191 0.29 5.38 -17.75
CA HIS A 191 1.35 5.03 -16.82
C HIS A 191 0.84 4.82 -15.38
N ALA A 192 -0.13 5.63 -14.91
CA ALA A 192 -0.76 5.41 -13.61
C ALA A 192 -1.43 4.02 -13.53
N LYS A 193 -2.08 3.59 -14.61
CA LYS A 193 -2.62 2.23 -14.70
C LYS A 193 -1.53 1.17 -14.69
N ALA A 194 -0.41 1.40 -15.37
CA ALA A 194 0.71 0.47 -15.39
C ALA A 194 1.28 0.28 -13.98
N VAL A 195 1.50 1.37 -13.23
CA VAL A 195 1.90 1.34 -11.82
C VAL A 195 0.92 0.50 -11.00
N GLY A 196 -0.37 0.86 -11.01
CA GLY A 196 -1.38 0.17 -10.20
C GLY A 196 -1.51 -1.32 -10.54
N LYS A 197 -1.36 -1.68 -11.83
CA LYS A 197 -1.34 -3.07 -12.28
C LYS A 197 -0.11 -3.81 -11.74
N THR A 198 1.09 -3.25 -11.95
CA THR A 198 2.34 -3.84 -11.45
C THR A 198 2.27 -4.06 -9.95
N SER A 199 1.88 -3.04 -9.17
CA SER A 199 1.72 -3.16 -7.72
C SER A 199 0.81 -4.32 -7.30
N ALA A 200 -0.31 -4.52 -8.00
CA ALA A 200 -1.23 -5.62 -7.72
C ALA A 200 -0.61 -6.99 -8.06
N GLU A 201 0.00 -7.13 -9.24
CA GLU A 201 0.68 -8.36 -9.66
C GLU A 201 1.77 -8.78 -8.66
N LEU A 202 2.52 -7.82 -8.12
CA LEU A 202 3.51 -8.07 -7.08
C LEU A 202 2.88 -8.55 -5.78
N THR A 203 1.77 -7.93 -5.38
CA THR A 203 1.00 -8.35 -4.19
C THR A 203 0.49 -9.78 -4.36
N ILE A 204 -0.03 -10.14 -5.54
CA ILE A 204 -0.50 -11.50 -5.85
C ILE A 204 0.65 -12.50 -5.75
N ARG A 205 1.79 -12.23 -6.40
CA ARG A 205 2.99 -13.11 -6.33
C ARG A 205 3.44 -13.33 -4.89
N LEU A 206 3.41 -12.31 -4.04
CA LEU A 206 3.72 -12.44 -2.62
C LEU A 206 2.71 -13.32 -1.89
N VAL A 207 1.42 -13.09 -2.10
CA VAL A 207 0.35 -13.90 -1.49
C VAL A 207 0.49 -15.37 -1.86
N GLU A 208 0.77 -15.68 -3.13
CA GLU A 208 0.93 -17.06 -3.62
C GLU A 208 2.09 -17.81 -2.93
N GLN A 209 3.15 -17.12 -2.50
CA GLN A 209 4.24 -17.75 -1.75
C GLN A 209 3.78 -18.31 -0.40
N TYR A 210 2.85 -17.62 0.27
CA TYR A 210 2.30 -18.03 1.57
C TYR A 210 1.07 -18.90 1.43
N MET A 211 0.33 -18.74 0.34
CA MET A 211 -0.94 -19.40 0.07
C MET A 211 -0.98 -19.96 -1.36
N PRO A 212 -0.27 -21.06 -1.65
CA PRO A 212 -0.31 -21.70 -2.96
C PRO A 212 -1.74 -22.14 -3.32
N GLY A 213 -2.17 -21.84 -4.54
CA GLY A 213 -3.54 -22.12 -5.00
C GLY A 213 -4.54 -21.03 -4.61
N TYR A 214 -4.06 -19.82 -4.34
CA TYR A 214 -4.91 -18.63 -4.20
C TYR A 214 -5.87 -18.51 -5.41
N PRO A 215 -7.17 -18.21 -5.21
CA PRO A 215 -8.15 -18.38 -6.29
C PRO A 215 -7.91 -17.40 -7.45
N TYR A 216 -7.88 -17.88 -8.69
CA TYR A 216 -7.64 -17.07 -9.90
C TYR A 216 -8.62 -15.90 -10.11
N GLY A 217 -9.87 -16.02 -9.64
CA GLY A 217 -10.84 -14.91 -9.68
C GLY A 217 -10.46 -13.70 -8.81
N CYS A 218 -9.43 -13.85 -7.97
CA CYS A 218 -8.90 -12.78 -7.13
C CYS A 218 -7.85 -11.95 -7.86
N GLU A 219 -7.20 -12.50 -8.89
CA GLU A 219 -6.15 -11.82 -9.65
C GLU A 219 -6.73 -10.60 -10.38
N GLU A 220 -7.80 -10.82 -11.17
CA GLU A 220 -8.50 -9.74 -11.86
C GLU A 220 -9.06 -8.70 -10.88
N PHE A 221 -9.61 -9.15 -9.74
CA PHE A 221 -10.10 -8.25 -8.70
C PHE A 221 -8.98 -7.37 -8.13
N LEU A 222 -7.85 -7.96 -7.73
CA LEU A 222 -6.72 -7.25 -7.14
C LEU A 222 -6.05 -6.31 -8.15
N ILE A 223 -5.92 -6.71 -9.42
CA ILE A 223 -5.39 -5.85 -10.49
C ILE A 223 -6.28 -4.63 -10.70
N GLU A 224 -7.59 -4.84 -10.85
CA GLU A 224 -8.53 -3.75 -11.06
C GLU A 224 -8.63 -2.83 -9.82
N GLN A 225 -8.49 -3.38 -8.61
CA GLN A 225 -8.38 -2.62 -7.37
C GLN A 225 -7.09 -1.79 -7.30
N GLY A 226 -5.93 -2.36 -7.64
CA GLY A 226 -4.65 -1.64 -7.67
C GLY A 226 -4.65 -0.48 -8.67
N ILE A 227 -5.20 -0.71 -9.87
CA ILE A 227 -5.40 0.35 -10.87
C ILE A 227 -6.35 1.43 -10.34
N THR A 228 -7.48 1.04 -9.74
CA THR A 228 -8.44 1.99 -9.18
C THR A 228 -7.81 2.83 -8.08
N GLY A 229 -7.02 2.20 -7.20
CA GLY A 229 -6.31 2.85 -6.11
C GLY A 229 -5.36 3.94 -6.61
N LYS A 230 -4.46 3.62 -7.54
CA LYS A 230 -3.51 4.59 -8.10
C LYS A 230 -4.21 5.76 -8.82
N LEU A 231 -5.23 5.46 -9.63
CA LEU A 231 -5.99 6.50 -10.33
C LEU A 231 -6.74 7.44 -9.36
N PHE A 232 -7.24 6.91 -8.24
CA PHE A 232 -7.92 7.70 -7.22
C PHE A 232 -6.95 8.55 -6.40
N ASP A 233 -5.77 8.01 -6.09
CA ASP A 233 -4.70 8.72 -5.39
C ASP A 233 -4.25 9.96 -6.19
N ASP A 234 -3.91 9.77 -7.47
CA ASP A 234 -3.56 10.87 -8.39
C ASP A 234 -4.69 11.91 -8.54
N PHE A 235 -5.94 11.43 -8.59
CA PHE A 235 -7.11 12.33 -8.65
C PHE A 235 -7.26 13.16 -7.37
N LYS A 236 -7.01 12.57 -6.20
CA LYS A 236 -7.12 13.24 -4.90
C LYS A 236 -6.00 14.27 -4.72
N ASP A 237 -4.77 13.92 -5.11
CA ASP A 237 -3.58 14.75 -4.93
C ASP A 237 -3.56 15.97 -5.86
N ARG A 238 -4.41 15.99 -6.90
CA ARG A 238 -4.72 17.17 -7.73
C ARG A 238 -4.83 18.48 -6.94
N ARG A 239 -5.50 18.46 -5.77
CA ARG A 239 -5.71 19.69 -4.99
C ARG A 239 -4.39 20.18 -4.38
N ILE A 240 -3.59 19.24 -3.86
CA ILE A 240 -2.31 19.51 -3.19
C ILE A 240 -1.27 19.94 -4.24
N ASP A 241 -1.23 19.28 -5.39
CA ASP A 241 -0.27 19.59 -6.47
C ASP A 241 -0.51 20.98 -7.06
N ARG A 242 -1.79 21.37 -7.24
CA ARG A 242 -2.16 22.72 -7.70
C ARG A 242 -1.73 23.81 -6.72
N GLU A 243 -1.79 23.54 -5.42
CA GLU A 243 -1.34 24.48 -4.38
C GLU A 243 0.19 24.70 -4.43
N GLN A 244 0.95 23.75 -5.02
CA GLN A 244 2.41 23.81 -5.15
C GLN A 244 2.91 24.26 -6.55
N GLY A 245 2.01 24.71 -7.43
CA GLY A 245 2.39 25.18 -8.78
C GLY A 245 2.72 24.07 -9.79
N GLY A 246 2.58 22.81 -9.40
CA GLY A 246 2.55 21.66 -10.29
C GLY A 246 1.11 21.24 -10.63
N GLY A 247 0.95 20.20 -11.45
CA GLY A 247 -0.32 19.47 -11.52
C GLY A 247 -0.80 19.07 -12.91
N TYR A 248 -1.76 18.14 -12.88
CA TYR A 248 -2.44 17.58 -14.05
C TYR A 248 -3.29 18.60 -14.79
N GLU A 249 -3.39 18.42 -16.09
CA GLU A 249 -4.35 19.15 -16.90
C GLU A 249 -5.78 18.74 -16.61
N GLU A 250 -6.74 19.63 -16.90
CA GLU A 250 -8.15 19.30 -16.69
C GLU A 250 -8.60 18.09 -17.52
N SER A 251 -8.06 17.92 -18.73
CA SER A 251 -8.28 16.76 -19.59
C SER A 251 -7.76 15.46 -18.96
N GLU A 252 -6.58 15.50 -18.35
CA GLU A 252 -5.96 14.36 -17.65
C GLU A 252 -6.76 13.99 -16.42
N ILE A 253 -7.22 14.97 -15.64
CA ILE A 253 -8.07 14.73 -14.46
C ILE A 253 -9.40 14.09 -14.83
N ARG A 254 -10.07 14.57 -15.88
CA ARG A 254 -11.30 13.93 -16.39
C ARG A 254 -11.00 12.50 -16.83
N GLY A 255 -9.83 12.28 -17.43
CA GLY A 255 -9.31 10.95 -17.77
C GLY A 255 -9.15 10.05 -16.56
N LEU A 256 -8.45 10.52 -15.51
CA LEU A 256 -8.23 9.78 -14.27
C LEU A 256 -9.56 9.41 -13.60
N ALA A 257 -10.49 10.36 -13.46
CA ALA A 257 -11.80 10.10 -12.85
C ALA A 257 -12.64 9.10 -13.67
N ALA A 258 -12.70 9.27 -15.00
CA ALA A 258 -13.47 8.38 -15.87
C ALA A 258 -12.89 6.95 -15.91
N GLN A 259 -11.56 6.82 -15.97
CA GLN A 259 -10.91 5.52 -15.90
C GLN A 259 -11.03 4.92 -14.50
N GLY A 260 -10.91 5.71 -13.44
CA GLY A 260 -11.09 5.26 -12.05
C GLY A 260 -12.47 4.66 -11.83
N LEU A 261 -13.54 5.32 -12.29
CA LEU A 261 -14.91 4.78 -12.23
C LEU A 261 -15.08 3.49 -13.06
N ARG A 262 -14.44 3.44 -14.24
CA ARG A 262 -14.48 2.25 -15.11
C ARG A 262 -13.79 1.06 -14.44
N HIS A 263 -12.62 1.26 -13.85
CA HIS A 263 -11.86 0.23 -13.14
C HIS A 263 -12.55 -0.18 -11.83
N PHE A 264 -13.19 0.77 -11.12
CA PHE A 264 -14.05 0.47 -9.99
C PHE A 264 -15.20 -0.49 -10.36
N TYR A 265 -15.88 -0.22 -11.48
CA TYR A 265 -16.94 -1.11 -11.97
C TYR A 265 -16.41 -2.49 -12.38
N ARG A 266 -15.21 -2.55 -12.97
CA ARG A 266 -14.56 -3.80 -13.37
C ARG A 266 -14.15 -4.63 -12.16
N HIS A 267 -13.54 -4.04 -11.13
CA HIS A 267 -13.22 -4.78 -9.90
C HIS A 267 -14.48 -5.40 -9.29
N PHE A 268 -15.63 -4.71 -9.39
CA PHE A 268 -16.87 -5.21 -8.78
C PHE A 268 -17.43 -6.40 -9.57
N LYS A 269 -17.22 -6.39 -10.90
CA LYS A 269 -17.58 -7.49 -11.79
C LYS A 269 -16.66 -8.69 -11.68
N ALA A 270 -15.37 -8.48 -11.42
CA ALA A 270 -14.38 -9.54 -11.26
C ALA A 270 -14.75 -10.52 -10.13
N LEU A 271 -15.47 -10.05 -9.11
CA LEU A 271 -15.93 -10.89 -8.02
C LEU A 271 -16.99 -11.91 -8.49
N PRO A 272 -16.78 -13.22 -8.30
CA PRO A 272 -17.56 -14.27 -8.94
C PRO A 272 -18.94 -14.49 -8.30
N SER A 273 -19.12 -14.10 -7.03
CA SER A 273 -20.37 -14.35 -6.28
C SER A 273 -21.00 -13.07 -5.76
N PHE A 274 -22.33 -13.09 -5.64
CA PHE A 274 -23.08 -12.02 -4.97
C PHE A 274 -22.56 -11.76 -3.55
N ARG A 275 -22.19 -12.83 -2.82
CA ARG A 275 -21.63 -12.72 -1.47
C ARG A 275 -20.31 -11.95 -1.44
N ALA A 276 -19.40 -12.23 -2.38
CA ALA A 276 -18.12 -11.50 -2.49
C ALA A 276 -18.35 -10.03 -2.87
N ARG A 277 -19.22 -9.76 -3.85
CA ARG A 277 -19.63 -8.40 -4.23
C ARG A 277 -20.23 -7.62 -3.07
N TRP A 278 -21.07 -8.27 -2.28
CA TRP A 278 -21.66 -7.66 -1.09
C TRP A 278 -20.61 -7.35 -0.02
N ARG A 279 -19.65 -8.24 0.24
CA ARG A 279 -18.52 -7.97 1.14
C ARG A 279 -17.70 -6.76 0.68
N ASN A 280 -17.37 -6.68 -0.60
CA ASN A 280 -16.65 -5.54 -1.18
C ASN A 280 -17.45 -4.24 -1.02
N PHE A 281 -18.74 -4.26 -1.34
CA PHE A 281 -19.62 -3.10 -1.14
C PHE A 281 -19.63 -2.60 0.31
N ASN A 282 -19.71 -3.51 1.29
CA ASN A 282 -19.65 -3.15 2.71
C ASN A 282 -18.32 -2.46 3.05
N PHE A 283 -17.21 -2.96 2.53
CA PHE A 283 -15.89 -2.35 2.72
C PHE A 283 -15.80 -0.95 2.08
N ILE A 284 -16.26 -0.78 0.84
CA ILE A 284 -16.27 0.52 0.16
C ILE A 284 -17.11 1.55 0.91
N VAL A 285 -18.27 1.14 1.46
CA VAL A 285 -19.11 2.02 2.29
C VAL A 285 -18.35 2.45 3.54
N LEU A 286 -17.67 1.51 4.22
CA LEU A 286 -16.86 1.82 5.40
C LEU A 286 -15.71 2.79 5.06
N ALA A 287 -14.98 2.55 3.97
CA ALA A 287 -13.90 3.43 3.51
C ALA A 287 -14.41 4.83 3.16
N SER A 288 -15.56 4.92 2.48
CA SER A 288 -16.19 6.20 2.12
C SER A 288 -16.59 7.00 3.36
N LEU A 289 -17.10 6.33 4.40
CA LEU A 289 -17.45 6.97 5.67
C LEU A 289 -16.20 7.46 6.42
N PHE A 290 -15.11 6.70 6.38
CA PHE A 290 -13.82 7.14 6.94
C PHE A 290 -13.32 8.41 6.24
N HIS A 291 -13.29 8.42 4.91
CA HIS A 291 -12.88 9.62 4.15
C HIS A 291 -13.81 10.81 4.37
N ALA A 292 -15.14 10.58 4.46
CA ALA A 292 -16.08 11.64 4.80
C ALA A 292 -15.77 12.25 6.18
N LYS A 293 -15.44 11.42 7.18
CA LYS A 293 -15.02 11.90 8.52
C LYS A 293 -13.71 12.68 8.47
N GLU A 294 -12.75 12.22 7.68
CA GLU A 294 -11.47 12.92 7.50
C GLU A 294 -11.66 14.30 6.86
N LEU A 295 -12.50 14.40 5.82
CA LEU A 295 -12.87 15.66 5.17
C LEU A 295 -13.62 16.61 6.11
N LEU A 296 -14.51 16.08 6.95
CA LEU A 296 -15.21 16.88 7.95
C LEU A 296 -14.25 17.38 9.04
N ARG A 297 -13.28 16.56 9.47
CA ARG A 297 -12.26 16.94 10.46
C ARG A 297 -11.22 17.93 9.93
N THR A 298 -10.88 17.87 8.65
CA THR A 298 -10.00 18.85 8.01
C THR A 298 -10.68 20.22 7.87
N LYS A 299 -12.00 20.25 7.63
CA LYS A 299 -12.81 21.48 7.75
C LYS A 299 -12.91 22.02 9.18
N GLU A 300 -12.68 21.21 10.21
CA GLU A 300 -12.66 21.67 11.61
C GLU A 300 -11.30 22.23 12.05
N LYS A 301 -10.23 22.03 11.25
CA LYS A 301 -8.87 22.52 11.52
C LYS A 301 -8.43 23.70 10.63
N SER A 302 -9.24 24.06 9.64
CA SER A 302 -9.07 25.25 8.78
C SER A 302 -9.98 26.38 9.25
#